data_AF-A0A940ALK0-F1
#
_entry.id   AF-A0A940ALK0-F1
#
_cell.length_a   1.000
_cell.length_b   1.000
_cell.length_c   1.000
_cell.angle_alpha   90.00
_cell.angle_beta   90.00
_cell.angle_gamma   90.00
#
_symmetry.space_group_name_H-M   'P 1'
#
loop_
_entity.id
_entity.type
_entity.pdbx_description
1 polymer ?
#
loop_
_entity_poly.entity_id
_entity_poly.type
_entity_poly.pdbx_seq_one_letter_code
_entity_poly.pdbx_strand_id
1 'polypeptide(L)'
;MKAPAGALRHGYDPELVYAECGRCGQPVYLKPGQATDMLNEIGIDPLELDPSCILIADGCPMCSAGGRFGIRIHRITDVPFDRRPPEFGNA
;
A
#
# COMPACT_ATOMS: atom_id res chain seq x y z
N MET A 1 28.24 14.12 -0.53
CA MET A 1 27.37 15.14 0.08
C MET A 1 26.35 14.42 0.95
N LYS A 2 26.36 14.64 2.27
CA LYS A 2 25.51 13.94 3.25
C LYS A 2 24.26 14.80 3.49
N ALA A 3 23.05 14.24 3.36
CA ALA A 3 21.81 14.97 3.65
C ALA A 3 21.76 15.38 5.14
N PRO A 4 21.19 16.56 5.47
CA PRO A 4 21.13 17.04 6.85
C PRO A 4 20.15 16.21 7.68
N ALA A 5 20.56 15.88 8.91
CA ALA A 5 19.67 15.37 9.94
C ALA A 5 18.64 16.47 10.27
N GLY A 6 17.36 16.25 9.93
CA GLY A 6 16.30 17.19 10.29
C GLY A 6 15.14 17.36 9.30
N ALA A 7 15.10 16.67 8.16
CA ALA A 7 13.83 16.51 7.46
C ALA A 7 12.98 15.54 8.29
N LEU A 8 11.92 16.02 8.94
CA LEU A 8 10.87 15.15 9.44
C LEU A 8 10.45 14.29 8.25
N ARG A 9 10.85 13.01 8.24
CA ARG A 9 10.21 12.03 7.37
C ARG A 9 8.78 12.01 7.87
N HIS A 10 7.89 12.74 7.19
CA HIS A 10 6.46 12.59 7.39
C HIS A 10 6.12 11.21 6.86
N GLY A 11 6.38 10.18 7.68
CA GLY A 11 5.97 8.83 7.37
C GLY A 11 4.45 8.79 7.24
N TYR A 12 3.99 7.83 6.47
CA TYR A 12 2.57 7.60 6.32
C TYR A 12 2.05 6.89 7.55
N ASP A 13 0.88 7.29 8.03
CA ASP A 13 0.16 6.52 9.03
C ASP A 13 -0.23 5.17 8.40
N PRO A 14 0.30 4.02 8.88
CA PRO A 14 -0.05 2.70 8.37
C PRO A 14 -1.54 2.45 8.35
N GLU A 15 -2.31 3.05 9.25
CA GLU A 15 -3.74 2.79 9.37
C GLU A 15 -4.58 3.60 8.38
N LEU A 16 -3.95 4.55 7.66
CA LEU A 16 -4.56 5.32 6.58
C LEU A 16 -4.14 4.83 5.19
N VAL A 17 -3.35 3.77 5.10
CA VAL A 17 -2.92 3.21 3.81
C VAL A 17 -4.04 2.42 3.15
N TYR A 18 -4.07 2.49 1.83
CA TYR A 18 -4.95 1.67 1.00
C TYR A 18 -4.24 0.38 0.56
N ALA A 19 -4.95 -0.75 0.63
CA ALA A 19 -4.47 -2.03 0.12
C ALA A 19 -5.45 -2.62 -0.91
N GLU A 20 -4.91 -3.11 -2.02
CA GLU A 20 -5.67 -3.77 -3.10
C GLU A 20 -5.48 -5.28 -3.06
N CYS A 21 -6.55 -6.04 -3.33
CA CYS A 21 -6.44 -7.49 -3.53
C CYS A 21 -5.79 -7.81 -4.88
N GLY A 22 -4.61 -8.43 -4.86
CA GLY A 22 -3.89 -8.84 -6.08
C GLY A 22 -4.58 -9.95 -6.90
N ARG A 23 -5.74 -10.46 -6.48
CA ARG A 23 -6.53 -11.47 -7.21
C ARG A 23 -7.74 -10.89 -7.95
N CYS A 24 -8.45 -9.95 -7.34
CA CYS A 24 -9.71 -9.41 -7.88
C CYS A 24 -9.75 -7.88 -7.99
N GLY A 25 -8.68 -7.19 -7.57
CA GLY A 25 -8.59 -5.72 -7.59
C GLY A 25 -9.50 -5.02 -6.58
N GLN A 26 -10.27 -5.74 -5.77
CA GLN A 26 -11.14 -5.15 -4.77
C GLN A 26 -10.33 -4.58 -3.60
N PRO A 27 -10.81 -3.49 -2.97
CA PRO A 27 -10.19 -2.96 -1.76
C PRO A 27 -10.20 -4.00 -0.64
N VAL A 28 -9.11 -4.05 0.10
CA VAL A 28 -8.95 -4.93 1.26
C VAL A 28 -9.20 -4.12 2.52
N TYR A 29 -10.25 -4.45 3.26
CA TYR A 29 -10.53 -3.84 4.54
C TYR A 29 -9.57 -4.39 5.60
N LEU A 30 -8.67 -3.53 6.07
CA LEU A 30 -7.77 -3.80 7.19
C LEU A 30 -8.44 -3.34 8.48
N LYS A 31 -8.39 -4.17 9.53
CA LYS A 31 -8.83 -3.77 10.86
C LYS A 31 -7.81 -2.80 11.48
N PRO A 32 -8.21 -1.98 12.47
CA PRO A 32 -7.25 -1.16 13.20
C PRO A 32 -6.08 -1.98 13.74
N GLY A 33 -4.85 -1.53 13.47
CA GLY A 33 -3.58 -2.16 13.82
C GLY A 33 -3.09 -3.22 12.82
N GLN A 34 -3.96 -3.70 11.92
CA GLN A 34 -3.62 -4.80 11.02
C GLN A 34 -2.59 -4.38 9.95
N ALA A 35 -2.65 -3.12 9.48
CA ALA A 35 -1.68 -2.62 8.52
C ALA A 35 -0.28 -2.52 9.16
N THR A 36 -0.22 -1.99 10.38
CA THR A 36 1.01 -1.94 11.18
C THR A 36 1.62 -3.33 11.39
N ASP A 37 0.81 -4.30 11.83
CA ASP A 37 1.26 -5.69 12.04
C ASP A 37 1.82 -6.30 10.75
N MET A 38 1.11 -6.13 9.64
CA MET A 38 1.50 -6.67 8.35
C MET A 38 2.80 -6.04 7.81
N LEU A 39 3.00 -4.72 7.97
CA LEU A 39 4.24 -4.04 7.59
C LEU A 39 5.43 -4.53 8.43
N ASN A 40 5.22 -4.72 9.74
CA ASN A 40 6.21 -5.28 10.64
C ASN A 40 6.59 -6.72 10.25
N GLU A 41 5.61 -7.55 9.88
CA GLU A 41 5.83 -8.93 9.42
C GLU A 41 6.72 -9.01 8.16
N ILE A 42 6.61 -8.03 7.26
CA ILE A 42 7.44 -7.95 6.04
C ILE A 42 8.70 -7.09 6.20
N GLY A 43 8.95 -6.57 7.40
CA GLY A 43 10.15 -5.79 7.73
C GLY A 43 10.22 -4.41 7.09
N ILE A 44 9.07 -3.76 6.84
CA ILE A 44 9.01 -2.41 6.28
C ILE A 44 8.71 -1.39 7.38
N ASP A 45 9.60 -0.41 7.55
CA ASP A 45 9.33 0.75 8.38
C ASP A 45 8.28 1.65 7.69
N PRO A 46 7.16 2.02 8.35
CA PRO A 46 6.20 2.99 7.82
C PRO A 46 6.80 4.31 7.32
N LEU A 47 7.95 4.73 7.86
CA LEU A 47 8.70 5.91 7.41
C LEU A 47 9.32 5.76 6.01
N GLU A 48 9.36 4.53 5.46
CA GLU A 48 9.81 4.24 4.09
C GLU A 48 8.67 4.31 3.07
N LEU A 49 7.42 4.39 3.53
CA LEU A 49 6.27 4.60 2.66
C LEU A 49 6.26 6.04 2.14
N ASP A 50 5.89 6.17 0.87
CA ASP A 50 5.66 7.45 0.20
C ASP A 50 4.56 7.28 -0.87
N PRO A 51 4.11 8.36 -1.55
CA PRO A 51 3.04 8.28 -2.55
C PRO A 51 3.29 7.31 -3.72
N SER A 52 4.52 6.84 -3.92
CA SER A 52 4.84 5.88 -4.98
C SER A 52 4.57 4.42 -4.56
N CYS A 53 4.24 4.17 -3.30
CA CYS A 53 4.02 2.83 -2.77
C CYS A 53 2.54 2.42 -2.87
N ILE A 54 2.27 1.27 -3.48
CA ILE A 54 0.97 0.58 -3.46
C ILE A 54 1.11 -0.68 -2.61
N LEU A 55 0.18 -0.88 -1.67
CA LEU A 55 0.09 -2.12 -0.91
C LEU A 55 -0.81 -3.11 -1.66
N ILE A 56 -0.30 -4.30 -1.92
CA ILE A 56 -1.00 -5.38 -2.59
C ILE A 56 -1.12 -6.55 -1.63
N ALA A 57 -2.35 -6.91 -1.25
CA ALA A 57 -2.62 -8.14 -0.52
C ALA A 57 -2.63 -9.35 -1.47
N ASP A 58 -2.16 -10.51 -1.01
CA ASP A 58 -2.19 -11.76 -1.79
C ASP A 58 -3.59 -12.43 -1.86
N GLY A 59 -4.58 -11.79 -1.23
CA GLY A 59 -5.99 -12.16 -1.26
C GLY A 59 -6.85 -11.18 -0.46
N CYS A 60 -8.15 -11.43 -0.45
CA CYS A 60 -9.12 -10.73 0.38
C CYS A 60 -10.13 -11.76 0.96
N PRO A 61 -11.00 -11.38 1.90
CA PRO A 61 -11.98 -12.30 2.48
C PRO A 61 -12.87 -13.03 1.45
N MET A 62 -13.08 -12.43 0.28
CA MET A 62 -13.85 -13.04 -0.81
C MET A 62 -13.04 -14.02 -1.66
N CYS A 63 -11.74 -13.77 -1.84
CA CYS A 63 -10.88 -14.62 -2.68
C CYS A 63 -10.16 -15.74 -1.91
N SER A 64 -10.05 -15.61 -0.59
CA SER A 64 -9.45 -16.60 0.31
C SER A 64 -10.35 -16.79 1.53
N ALA A 65 -11.05 -17.93 1.59
CA ALA A 65 -11.95 -18.30 2.69
C ALA A 65 -11.25 -18.51 4.05
N GLY A 66 -9.93 -18.26 4.14
CA GLY A 66 -9.10 -18.50 5.33
C GLY A 66 -8.82 -17.29 6.20
N GLY A 67 -9.28 -16.08 5.83
CA GLY A 67 -9.21 -14.88 6.68
C GLY A 67 -7.82 -14.31 6.98
N ARG A 68 -6.74 -14.98 6.56
CA ARG A 68 -5.36 -14.46 6.57
C ARG A 68 -4.87 -14.32 5.13
N PHE A 69 -4.28 -13.16 4.86
CA PHE A 69 -3.65 -12.80 3.60
C PHE A 69 -2.43 -11.94 3.94
N GLY A 70 -1.32 -12.15 3.26
CA GLY A 70 -0.13 -11.32 3.40
C GLY A 70 -0.22 -10.07 2.53
N ILE A 71 0.66 -9.09 2.78
CA ILE A 71 0.81 -7.93 1.91
C ILE A 71 2.21 -7.88 1.30
N ARG A 72 2.33 -7.20 0.16
CA ARG A 72 3.59 -6.78 -0.43
C ARG A 72 3.47 -5.33 -0.85
N ILE A 73 4.58 -4.61 -0.83
CA ILE A 73 4.63 -3.24 -1.32
C ILE A 73 5.17 -3.25 -2.74
N HIS A 74 4.43 -2.61 -3.64
CA HIS A 74 4.87 -2.32 -4.99
C HIS A 74 5.17 -0.84 -5.11
N ARG A 75 6.42 -0.50 -5.43
CA ARG A 75 6.84 0.88 -5.65
C ARG A 75 6.74 1.21 -7.13
N ILE A 76 5.91 2.18 -7.48
CA ILE A 76 5.77 2.67 -8.85
C ILE A 76 6.87 3.69 -9.10
N THR A 77 7.88 3.32 -9.88
CA THR A 77 8.89 4.25 -10.39
C THR A 77 8.46 4.75 -11.77
N ASP A 78 8.35 6.06 -11.93
CA ASP A 78 8.02 6.78 -13.17
C ASP A 78 6.73 6.32 -13.87
N VAL A 79 5.59 6.92 -13.48
CA VAL A 79 4.48 7.07 -14.43
C VAL A 79 4.81 8.29 -15.28
N PRO A 80 5.04 8.17 -16.60
CA PRO A 80 5.04 9.33 -17.47
C PRO A 80 3.74 10.10 -17.22
N PHE A 81 3.83 11.38 -16.87
CA PHE A 81 2.68 12.24 -16.49
C PHE A 81 1.57 12.28 -17.56
N ASP A 82 1.92 11.84 -18.76
CA ASP A 82 1.15 11.67 -19.99
C ASP A 82 0.27 10.40 -20.02
N ARG A 83 0.37 9.48 -19.06
CA ARG A 83 -0.58 8.37 -18.90
C ARG A 83 -1.66 8.70 -17.87
N ARG A 84 -2.57 9.60 -18.23
CA ARG A 84 -3.86 9.72 -17.53
C ARG A 84 -4.54 8.34 -17.55
N PRO A 85 -5.00 7.79 -16.41
CA PRO A 85 -5.89 6.63 -16.44
C PRO A 85 -7.04 6.92 -17.38
N PRO A 86 -7.45 6.00 -18.26
CA PRO A 86 -8.60 6.23 -19.11
C PRO A 86 -9.80 6.55 -18.21
N GLU A 87 -10.52 7.64 -18.53
CA GLU A 87 -11.67 8.11 -17.77
C GLU A 87 -12.85 7.14 -17.95
N PHE A 88 -12.75 5.93 -17.43
CA PHE A 88 -13.88 5.01 -17.32
C PHE A 88 -14.52 5.19 -15.95
N GLY A 89 -15.23 6.31 -15.80
CA GLY A 89 -16.31 6.45 -14.84
C GLY A 89 -17.62 6.37 -15.60
N ASN A 90 -18.30 5.22 -15.56
CA ASN A 90 -19.70 5.17 -15.98
C ASN A 90 -20.53 5.64 -14.77
N ALA A 91 -21.16 6.80 -14.93
CA ALA A 91 -22.19 7.31 -14.02
C ALA A 91 -23.43 6.41 -14.01
#